data_AF-A0A0Q0JA32-F1
#
_entry.id   AF-A0A0Q0JA32-F1
#
_cell.length_a   1.000
_cell.length_b   1.000
_cell.length_c   1.000
_cell.angle_alpha   90.00
_cell.angle_beta   90.00
_cell.angle_gamma   90.00
#
_symmetry.space_group_name_H-M   'P 1'
#
loop_
_entity.id
_entity.type
_entity.pdbx_description
1 polymer ?
#
loop_
_entity_poly.entity_id
_entity_poly.type
_entity_poly.pdbx_seq_one_letter_code
_entity_poly.pdbx_strand_id
1 'polypeptide(L)'
;MSASQRRWSANFGDGRPVETFCITFPGHLFASSALVCGHTLCDIKDVAWHAASRCPSRRSIRLPDRGRIEIMKPHLWLGLLGVFSLSVQAASLDVPINLVSADGAPKPVGNVTVSETQYGLLFTPNLKDLPAGIHGFHVHENGSCDAGTKDGKKVAALAAGGHFDPAKTGKHLGPYADGHLGDLPALYVNADGTANYPVLAPRLKKISEIKGHALMVHAGGDNHSDHPAPLGGGGDRAACGVI
;
A
#
# COMPACT_ATOMS: atom_id res chain seq x y z
N MET A 1 3.07 16.03 29.09
CA MET A 1 1.93 15.34 29.74
C MET A 1 2.13 13.84 29.54
N SER A 2 2.45 13.10 30.60
CA SER A 2 2.86 11.68 30.50
C SER A 2 1.68 10.76 30.82
N ALA A 3 1.37 9.83 29.92
CA ALA A 3 0.40 8.76 30.18
C ALA A 3 1.05 7.69 31.07
N SER A 4 0.36 7.29 32.13
CA SER A 4 0.81 6.22 33.04
C SER A 4 0.17 4.90 32.61
N GLN A 5 0.98 3.96 32.11
CA GLN A 5 0.57 2.56 31.97
C GLN A 5 0.92 1.80 33.25
N ARG A 6 -0.05 1.04 33.80
CA ARG A 6 0.21 0.07 34.85
C ARG A 6 -0.32 -1.30 34.43
N ARG A 7 0.58 -2.29 34.44
CA ARG A 7 0.30 -3.69 34.13
C ARG A 7 -0.29 -4.36 35.37
N TRP A 8 -1.40 -5.06 35.21
CA TRP A 8 -1.95 -5.93 36.23
C TRP A 8 -2.16 -7.33 35.66
N SER A 9 -1.81 -8.33 36.44
CA SER A 9 -2.10 -9.74 36.16
C SER A 9 -3.17 -10.20 37.15
N ALA A 10 -4.26 -10.74 36.63
CA ALA A 10 -5.27 -11.43 37.42
C ALA A 10 -5.47 -12.83 36.82
N ASN A 11 -5.55 -13.84 37.67
CA ASN A 11 -5.91 -15.19 37.27
C ASN A 11 -7.40 -15.41 37.58
N PHE A 12 -8.18 -15.80 36.57
CA PHE A 12 -9.45 -16.48 36.81
C PHE A 12 -9.21 -17.99 36.92
N GLY A 13 -10.17 -18.69 37.54
CA GLY A 13 -10.04 -20.05 38.07
C GLY A 13 -9.71 -21.19 37.09
N ASP A 14 -9.34 -20.89 35.84
CA ASP A 14 -8.88 -21.85 34.84
C ASP A 14 -7.38 -21.72 34.49
N GLY A 15 -6.63 -20.84 35.16
CA GLY A 15 -5.16 -20.83 35.12
C GLY A 15 -4.53 -20.31 33.82
N ARG A 16 -5.29 -19.66 32.93
CA ARG A 16 -4.75 -19.04 31.71
C ARG A 16 -4.43 -17.55 31.93
N PRO A 17 -3.28 -17.04 31.44
CA PRO A 17 -2.93 -15.64 31.59
C PRO A 17 -3.74 -14.77 30.62
N VAL A 18 -4.41 -13.74 31.16
CA VAL A 18 -5.04 -12.67 30.39
C VAL A 18 -4.35 -11.35 30.71
N GLU A 19 -3.85 -10.66 29.69
CA GLU A 19 -3.27 -9.32 29.85
C GLU A 19 -4.34 -8.25 29.64
N THR A 20 -4.58 -7.44 30.67
CA THR A 20 -5.49 -6.29 30.58
C THR A 20 -4.68 -5.00 30.68
N PHE A 21 -4.84 -4.13 29.69
CA PHE A 21 -4.27 -2.78 29.69
C PHE A 21 -5.38 -1.77 29.96
N CYS A 22 -5.26 -1.02 31.06
CA CYS A 22 -6.10 0.17 31.29
C CYS A 22 -5.30 1.43 30.94
N ILE A 23 -5.78 2.20 29.98
CA ILE A 23 -5.23 3.51 29.61
C ILE A 23 -6.18 4.56 30.14
N THR A 24 -5.71 5.42 31.05
CA THR A 24 -6.51 6.55 31.57
C THR A 24 -6.06 7.85 30.92
N PHE A 25 -6.98 8.53 30.23
CA PHE A 25 -6.83 9.93 29.82
C PHE A 25 -7.61 10.85 30.78
N PRO A 26 -7.16 12.10 31.01
CA PRO A 26 -7.93 13.05 31.80
C PRO A 26 -9.17 13.47 30.99
N GLY A 27 -10.35 13.11 31.45
CA GLY A 27 -11.63 13.65 30.96
C GLY A 27 -12.67 12.66 30.46
N HIS A 28 -12.30 11.43 30.06
CA HIS A 28 -13.27 10.42 29.60
C HIS A 28 -12.80 8.99 29.93
N LEU A 29 -13.66 8.18 30.55
CA LEU A 29 -13.45 6.75 30.76
C LEU A 29 -13.94 5.98 29.52
N PHE A 30 -13.02 5.46 28.71
CA PHE A 30 -13.30 4.35 27.80
C PHE A 30 -12.44 3.16 28.22
N ALA A 31 -13.07 2.07 28.64
CA ALA A 31 -12.41 0.78 28.76
C ALA A 31 -12.61 0.05 27.43
N SER A 32 -11.53 -0.25 26.71
CA SER A 32 -11.58 -1.11 25.53
C SER A 32 -10.87 -2.41 25.87
N SER A 33 -11.63 -3.49 26.02
CA SER A 33 -11.08 -4.84 26.20
C SER A 33 -10.91 -5.45 24.81
N ALA A 34 -9.67 -5.66 24.36
CA ALA A 34 -9.39 -6.44 23.17
C ALA A 34 -9.17 -7.91 23.59
N LEU A 35 -10.03 -8.82 23.10
CA LEU A 35 -9.83 -10.26 23.22
C LEU A 35 -9.07 -10.72 21.97
N VAL A 36 -7.83 -11.19 22.12
CA VAL A 36 -7.14 -11.92 21.04
C VAL A 36 -7.45 -13.40 21.23
N CYS A 37 -8.39 -13.92 20.44
CA CYS A 37 -8.65 -15.36 20.35
C CYS A 37 -7.93 -15.90 19.12
N GLY A 38 -6.99 -16.84 19.32
CA GLY A 38 -6.29 -17.50 18.23
C GLY A 38 -7.29 -18.25 17.31
N HIS A 39 -7.14 -18.03 16.00
CA HIS A 39 -7.66 -18.83 14.88
C HIS A 39 -8.88 -19.73 15.13
N THR A 40 -10.04 -19.18 15.47
CA THR A 40 -11.37 -19.68 15.02
C THR A 40 -12.44 -18.62 15.32
N LEU A 41 -13.38 -18.42 14.40
CA LEU A 41 -14.53 -17.52 14.57
C LEU A 41 -15.42 -18.04 15.71
N CYS A 42 -15.57 -17.25 16.78
CA CYS A 42 -16.64 -17.43 17.75
C CYS A 42 -17.72 -16.37 17.52
N ASP A 43 -18.95 -16.86 17.33
CA ASP A 43 -20.18 -16.13 17.05
C ASP A 43 -20.53 -15.15 18.18
N ILE A 44 -20.83 -13.90 17.84
CA ILE A 44 -21.14 -12.82 18.78
C ILE A 44 -22.65 -12.89 19.07
N LYS A 45 -23.03 -13.74 20.02
CA LYS A 45 -24.31 -13.61 20.73
C LYS A 45 -24.02 -13.76 22.22
N ASP A 46 -24.58 -12.86 23.01
CA ASP A 46 -24.54 -12.81 24.48
C ASP A 46 -23.36 -12.04 25.11
N VAL A 47 -23.31 -10.72 24.85
CA VAL A 47 -22.67 -9.78 25.79
C VAL A 47 -23.73 -9.23 26.74
N ALA A 48 -23.93 -9.93 27.85
CA ALA A 48 -24.65 -9.39 29.00
C ALA A 48 -23.74 -8.39 29.73
N TRP A 49 -24.11 -7.11 29.68
CA TRP A 49 -23.55 -6.06 30.52
C TRP A 49 -23.89 -6.35 31.99
N HIS A 50 -22.88 -6.52 32.85
CA HIS A 50 -23.04 -6.44 34.30
C HIS A 50 -22.02 -5.50 34.93
N ALA A 51 -22.52 -4.81 35.95
CA ALA A 51 -22.07 -3.54 36.44
C ALA A 51 -20.87 -3.59 37.41
N ALA A 52 -20.14 -2.48 37.40
CA ALA A 52 -19.51 -1.79 38.53
C ALA A 52 -19.04 -2.61 39.74
N SER A 53 -17.72 -2.76 39.88
CA SER A 53 -17.08 -3.08 41.15
C SER A 53 -16.19 -1.91 41.61
N ARG A 54 -16.49 -1.40 42.81
CA ARG A 54 -15.83 -0.26 43.47
C ARG A 54 -14.42 -0.64 43.92
N CYS A 55 -13.50 0.33 43.81
CA CYS A 55 -12.13 0.20 44.30
C CYS A 55 -12.08 0.36 45.84
N PRO A 56 -11.48 -0.57 46.61
CA PRO A 56 -11.40 -0.45 48.07
C PRO A 56 -10.30 0.51 48.53
N SER A 57 -10.59 1.24 49.62
CA SER A 57 -9.77 2.27 50.23
C SER A 57 -8.47 1.75 50.87
N ARG A 58 -7.40 2.55 50.73
CA ARG A 58 -6.08 2.40 51.36
C ARG A 58 -6.16 1.92 52.82
N ARG A 59 -5.51 0.79 53.12
CA ARG A 59 -5.01 0.50 54.48
C ARG A 59 -3.52 0.80 54.55
N SER A 60 -3.13 1.57 55.56
CA SER A 60 -1.75 1.86 55.91
C SER A 60 -1.06 0.60 56.42
N ILE A 61 0.00 0.16 55.76
CA ILE A 61 0.87 -0.91 56.24
C ILE A 61 2.11 -0.23 56.85
N ARG A 62 2.37 -0.53 58.13
CA ARG A 62 3.61 -0.18 58.83
C ARG A 62 4.72 -1.12 58.36
N LEU A 63 5.86 -0.56 57.95
CA LEU A 63 7.08 -1.30 57.63
C LEU A 63 7.95 -1.47 58.89
N PRO A 64 8.56 -2.64 59.12
CA PRO A 64 9.52 -2.86 60.18
C PRO A 64 10.93 -2.37 59.80
N ASP A 65 11.73 -2.25 60.86
CA ASP A 65 12.99 -1.53 60.98
C ASP A 65 14.20 -2.17 60.27
N ARG A 66 15.16 -1.28 59.98
CA ARG A 66 16.51 -1.36 59.40
C ARG A 66 17.20 -2.72 59.30
N GLY A 67 17.63 -3.02 58.08
CA GLY A 67 18.82 -3.82 57.77
C GLY A 67 19.85 -2.96 57.03
N ARG A 68 21.08 -2.91 57.56
CA ARG A 68 22.24 -2.17 57.05
C ARG A 68 22.68 -2.73 55.69
N ILE A 69 22.59 -1.93 54.62
CA ILE A 69 23.12 -2.28 53.29
C ILE A 69 24.46 -1.56 53.11
N GLU A 70 25.52 -2.36 52.96
CA GLU A 70 26.88 -1.93 52.65
C GLU A 70 26.95 -1.25 51.26
N ILE A 71 27.68 -0.15 51.20
CA ILE A 71 27.77 0.79 50.08
C ILE A 71 28.77 0.26 49.05
N MET A 72 28.29 -0.20 47.89
CA MET A 72 29.14 -0.41 46.71
C MET A 72 29.18 0.85 45.83
N LYS A 73 30.40 1.25 45.47
CA LYS A 73 30.78 2.51 44.81
C LYS A 73 30.06 2.76 43.47
N PRO A 74 29.56 4.00 43.22
CA PRO A 74 28.92 4.35 41.96
C PRO A 74 29.99 4.75 40.93
N HIS A 75 30.30 3.85 40.00
CA HIS A 75 31.00 4.25 38.77
C HIS A 75 29.97 4.85 37.81
N LEU A 76 29.98 6.19 37.71
CA LEU A 76 29.27 6.96 36.69
C LEU A 76 29.66 6.44 35.30
N TRP A 77 28.74 5.76 34.62
CA TRP A 77 28.75 5.64 33.17
C TRP A 77 27.61 6.49 32.62
N LEU A 78 27.93 7.75 32.27
CA LEU A 78 27.08 8.62 31.46
C LEU A 78 27.07 8.07 30.03
N GLY A 79 26.23 7.07 29.78
CA GLY A 79 25.96 6.55 28.44
C GLY A 79 25.02 7.49 27.70
N LEU A 80 25.58 8.29 26.79
CA LEU A 80 24.82 9.12 25.84
C LEU A 80 24.13 8.20 24.80
N LEU A 81 22.93 7.73 25.12
CA LEU A 81 22.05 7.02 24.17
C LEU A 81 21.48 8.02 23.17
N GLY A 82 22.25 8.33 22.13
CA GLY A 82 21.78 9.04 20.94
C GLY A 82 20.85 8.13 20.13
N VAL A 83 19.54 8.30 20.29
CA VAL A 83 18.53 7.61 19.48
C VAL A 83 18.52 8.24 18.08
N PHE A 84 19.29 7.67 17.16
CA PHE A 84 19.17 7.98 15.73
C PHE A 84 17.86 7.38 15.22
N SER A 85 16.87 8.23 14.97
CA SER A 85 15.64 7.83 14.28
C SER A 85 15.94 7.73 12.79
N LEU A 86 16.03 6.51 12.25
CA LEU A 86 16.11 6.28 10.81
C LEU A 86 14.70 6.40 10.23
N SER A 87 14.42 7.52 9.56
CA SER A 87 13.22 7.66 8.73
C SER A 87 13.35 6.75 7.52
N VAL A 88 12.55 5.68 7.47
CA VAL A 88 12.39 4.87 6.26
C VAL A 88 11.54 5.67 5.27
N GLN A 89 12.20 6.34 4.33
CA GLN A 89 11.50 6.99 3.21
C GLN A 89 11.06 5.90 2.22
N ALA A 90 9.76 5.72 2.03
CA ALA A 90 9.25 4.87 0.96
C ALA A 90 9.68 5.48 -0.39
N ALA A 91 10.27 4.67 -1.28
CA ALA A 91 10.70 5.13 -2.59
C ALA A 91 9.48 5.44 -3.46
N SER A 92 9.49 6.60 -4.11
CA SER A 92 8.47 7.02 -5.07
C SER A 92 9.11 7.63 -6.32
N LEU A 93 8.44 7.47 -7.46
CA LEU A 93 8.83 7.98 -8.76
C LEU A 93 7.62 8.60 -9.44
N ASP A 94 7.73 9.84 -9.93
CA ASP A 94 6.70 10.47 -10.74
C ASP A 94 6.98 10.26 -12.22
N VAL A 95 6.04 9.63 -12.92
CA VAL A 95 6.11 9.36 -14.35
C VAL A 95 5.23 10.37 -15.09
N PRO A 96 5.78 11.33 -15.85
CA PRO A 96 5.00 12.25 -16.66
C PRO A 96 4.27 11.51 -17.77
N ILE A 97 2.98 11.80 -17.97
CA ILE A 97 2.15 11.16 -18.99
C ILE A 97 1.72 12.20 -20.02
N ASN A 98 1.83 11.81 -21.29
CA ASN A 98 1.40 12.61 -22.43
C ASN A 98 0.40 11.84 -23.28
N LEU A 99 -0.60 12.54 -23.82
CA LEU A 99 -1.38 12.03 -24.94
C LEU A 99 -0.45 11.81 -26.13
N VAL A 100 -0.61 10.67 -26.78
CA VAL A 100 0.18 10.27 -27.94
C VAL A 100 -0.74 10.11 -29.15
N SER A 101 -0.19 10.34 -30.33
CA SER A 101 -0.87 10.11 -31.60
C SER A 101 0.13 9.67 -32.65
N ALA A 102 -0.35 9.23 -33.82
CA ALA A 102 0.51 8.79 -34.91
C ALA A 102 1.35 9.93 -35.52
N ASP A 103 0.82 11.16 -35.51
CA ASP A 103 1.39 12.31 -36.24
C ASP A 103 1.50 13.60 -35.39
N GLY A 104 0.81 13.68 -34.26
CA GLY A 104 0.77 14.86 -33.41
C GLY A 104 1.85 14.86 -32.32
N ALA A 105 2.25 16.05 -31.92
CA ALA A 105 3.16 16.24 -30.79
C ALA A 105 2.52 15.73 -29.48
N PRO A 106 3.32 15.17 -28.55
CA PRO A 106 2.82 14.76 -27.24
C PRO A 106 2.21 15.95 -26.49
N LYS A 107 1.01 15.76 -25.92
CA LYS A 107 0.36 16.78 -25.06
C LYS A 107 0.36 16.30 -23.61
N PRO A 108 0.92 17.05 -22.65
CA PRO A 108 0.96 16.64 -21.25
C PRO A 108 -0.44 16.57 -20.65
N VAL A 109 -0.72 15.47 -19.93
CA VAL A 109 -2.00 15.22 -19.24
C VAL A 109 -1.87 14.98 -17.75
N GLY A 110 -0.65 15.00 -17.21
CA GLY A 110 -0.40 14.89 -15.79
C GLY A 110 0.74 13.91 -15.52
N ASN A 111 0.68 13.23 -14.37
CA ASN A 111 1.66 12.23 -13.99
C ASN A 111 0.98 11.03 -13.30
N VAL A 112 1.73 9.94 -13.21
CA VAL A 112 1.41 8.83 -12.30
C VAL A 112 2.55 8.71 -11.31
N THR A 113 2.23 8.83 -10.02
CA THR A 113 3.18 8.56 -8.94
C THR A 113 3.20 7.05 -8.67
N VAL A 114 4.36 6.42 -8.85
CA VAL A 114 4.59 5.03 -8.49
C VAL A 114 5.29 4.98 -7.15
N SER A 115 4.77 4.20 -6.21
CA SER A 115 5.35 4.04 -4.87
C SER A 115 5.50 2.57 -4.49
N GLU A 116 6.61 2.26 -3.81
CA GLU A 116 6.81 0.91 -3.25
C GLU A 116 6.00 0.72 -1.98
N THR A 117 5.21 -0.35 -1.93
CA THR A 117 4.48 -0.78 -0.73
C THR A 117 4.85 -2.21 -0.37
N GLN A 118 4.49 -2.65 0.85
CA GLN A 118 4.64 -4.05 1.25
C GLN A 118 3.83 -5.03 0.38
N TYR A 119 2.81 -4.54 -0.34
CA TYR A 119 1.92 -5.34 -1.18
C TYR A 119 2.32 -5.35 -2.66
N GLY A 120 3.20 -4.46 -3.09
CA GLY A 120 3.63 -4.27 -4.48
C GLY A 120 3.72 -2.80 -4.86
N LEU A 121 3.82 -2.50 -6.15
CA LEU A 121 3.83 -1.13 -6.65
C LEU A 121 2.42 -0.55 -6.71
N LEU A 122 2.25 0.62 -6.08
CA LEU A 122 1.01 1.40 -6.13
C LEU A 122 1.18 2.53 -7.13
N PHE A 123 0.32 2.55 -8.14
CA PHE A 123 0.25 3.58 -9.18
C PHE A 123 -0.88 4.54 -8.83
N THR A 124 -0.53 5.78 -8.52
CA THR A 124 -1.48 6.84 -8.17
C THR A 124 -1.55 7.83 -9.33
N PRO A 125 -2.55 7.74 -10.21
CA PRO A 125 -2.69 8.66 -11.32
C PRO A 125 -3.14 10.03 -10.81
N ASN A 126 -2.66 11.07 -11.47
CA ASN A 126 -3.19 12.43 -11.42
C ASN A 126 -3.25 12.95 -12.85
N LEU A 127 -4.22 12.42 -13.60
CA LEU A 127 -4.37 12.64 -15.04
C LEU A 127 -5.66 13.41 -15.33
N LYS A 128 -5.66 14.13 -16.45
CA LYS A 128 -6.81 14.90 -16.97
C LYS A 128 -6.89 14.81 -18.49
N ASP A 129 -7.96 15.34 -19.08
CA ASP A 129 -8.19 15.38 -20.52
C ASP A 129 -8.20 13.99 -21.20
N LEU A 130 -8.58 12.95 -20.45
CA LEU A 130 -8.76 11.59 -20.98
C LEU A 130 -10.25 11.31 -21.25
N PRO A 131 -10.59 10.46 -22.24
CA PRO A 131 -11.97 10.00 -22.41
C PRO A 131 -12.49 9.32 -21.14
N ALA A 132 -13.75 9.53 -20.79
CA ALA A 132 -14.34 8.89 -19.62
C ALA A 132 -14.53 7.39 -19.84
N GLY A 133 -14.29 6.58 -18.81
CA GLY A 133 -14.48 5.13 -18.86
C GLY A 133 -13.32 4.33 -18.29
N ILE A 134 -13.28 3.04 -18.65
CA ILE A 134 -12.22 2.11 -18.29
C ILE A 134 -11.22 2.04 -19.43
N HIS A 135 -9.94 2.16 -19.10
CA HIS A 135 -8.82 2.13 -20.03
C HIS A 135 -7.84 1.03 -19.65
N GLY A 136 -7.34 0.28 -20.63
CA GLY A 136 -6.23 -0.65 -20.42
C GLY A 136 -4.98 0.11 -19.99
N PHE A 137 -4.26 -0.46 -19.03
CA PHE A 137 -3.16 0.21 -18.35
C PHE A 137 -2.02 -0.78 -18.12
N HIS A 138 -0.89 -0.54 -18.77
CA HIS A 138 0.19 -1.54 -18.83
C HIS A 138 1.56 -0.89 -18.78
N VAL A 139 2.53 -1.62 -18.24
CA VAL A 139 3.95 -1.36 -18.48
C VAL A 139 4.36 -2.08 -19.77
N HIS A 140 4.99 -1.35 -20.68
CA HIS A 140 5.50 -1.81 -21.96
C HIS A 140 7.01 -2.00 -21.93
N GLU A 141 7.50 -2.92 -22.77
CA GLU A 141 8.88 -3.41 -22.74
C GLU A 141 9.95 -2.34 -22.97
N ASN A 142 9.72 -1.35 -23.84
CA ASN A 142 10.73 -0.35 -24.17
C ASN A 142 10.36 1.02 -23.58
N GLY A 143 11.36 1.73 -23.05
CA GLY A 143 11.24 3.12 -22.59
C GLY A 143 11.17 4.16 -23.71
N SER A 144 10.22 4.02 -24.62
CA SER A 144 9.94 5.03 -25.66
C SER A 144 8.44 5.16 -25.91
N CYS A 145 7.98 6.39 -26.09
CA CYS A 145 6.61 6.72 -26.48
C CYS A 145 6.50 7.16 -27.95
N ASP A 146 7.55 6.91 -28.75
CA ASP A 146 7.59 7.37 -30.14
C ASP A 146 6.62 6.57 -31.02
N ALA A 147 6.01 7.27 -31.97
CA ALA A 147 5.22 6.63 -33.01
C ALA A 147 6.11 5.75 -33.91
N GLY A 148 5.51 4.75 -34.56
CA GLY A 148 6.21 3.90 -35.52
C GLY A 148 5.27 3.40 -36.60
N THR A 149 5.80 2.69 -37.59
CA THR A 149 5.01 2.17 -38.71
C THR A 149 4.82 0.66 -38.57
N LYS A 150 3.57 0.20 -38.64
CA LYS A 150 3.19 -1.22 -38.68
C LYS A 150 2.22 -1.43 -39.83
N ASP A 151 2.48 -2.42 -40.67
CA ASP A 151 1.63 -2.76 -41.82
C ASP A 151 1.30 -1.56 -42.73
N GLY A 152 2.28 -0.68 -42.94
CA GLY A 152 2.14 0.53 -43.76
C GLY A 152 1.34 1.67 -43.10
N LYS A 153 0.87 1.52 -41.86
CA LYS A 153 0.17 2.55 -41.10
C LYS A 153 1.03 3.05 -39.94
N LYS A 154 0.99 4.35 -39.68
CA LYS A 154 1.59 4.90 -38.46
C LYS A 154 0.72 4.57 -37.26
N VAL A 155 1.36 4.20 -36.15
CA VAL A 155 0.74 3.82 -34.90
C VAL A 155 1.39 4.63 -33.78
N ALA A 156 0.56 5.25 -32.95
CA ALA A 156 0.99 6.04 -31.80
C ALA A 156 1.79 5.17 -30.81
N ALA A 157 2.87 5.72 -30.25
CA ALA A 157 3.71 5.08 -29.25
C ALA A 157 4.17 3.64 -29.56
N LEU A 158 4.24 3.24 -30.83
CA LEU A 158 4.60 1.87 -31.25
C LEU A 158 5.98 1.44 -30.73
N ALA A 159 6.92 2.38 -30.61
CA ALA A 159 8.29 2.12 -30.16
C ALA A 159 8.37 1.52 -28.74
N ALA A 160 7.33 1.70 -27.91
CA ALA A 160 7.21 1.08 -26.59
C ALA A 160 7.24 -0.47 -26.64
N GLY A 161 6.99 -1.07 -27.81
CA GLY A 161 6.93 -2.52 -27.95
C GLY A 161 5.64 -3.12 -27.39
N GLY A 162 5.68 -4.39 -26.99
CA GLY A 162 4.57 -5.11 -26.36
C GLY A 162 4.47 -4.84 -24.86
N HIS A 163 3.58 -5.58 -24.19
CA HIS A 163 3.51 -5.57 -22.73
C HIS A 163 4.82 -6.13 -22.17
N PHE A 164 5.27 -5.61 -21.03
CA PHE A 164 6.48 -6.07 -20.36
C PHE A 164 6.32 -7.51 -19.88
N ASP A 165 7.07 -8.43 -20.49
CA ASP A 165 6.96 -9.88 -20.25
C ASP A 165 8.34 -10.55 -20.16
N PRO A 166 9.10 -10.30 -19.08
CA PRO A 166 10.44 -10.86 -18.91
C PRO A 166 10.44 -12.40 -18.83
N ALA A 167 9.33 -13.00 -18.42
CA ALA A 167 9.15 -14.45 -18.33
C ALA A 167 8.69 -15.08 -19.67
N LYS A 168 8.43 -14.26 -20.71
CA LYS A 168 7.98 -14.71 -22.04
C LYS A 168 6.75 -15.63 -21.96
N THR A 169 5.81 -15.27 -21.09
CA THR A 169 4.54 -15.96 -20.90
C THR A 169 3.67 -15.94 -22.17
N GLY A 170 3.73 -14.85 -22.94
CA GLY A 170 2.95 -14.64 -24.16
C GLY A 170 1.43 -14.67 -23.93
N LYS A 171 0.98 -14.33 -22.72
CA LYS A 171 -0.43 -14.36 -22.30
C LYS A 171 -0.78 -13.10 -21.53
N HIS A 172 -1.90 -12.50 -21.88
CA HIS A 172 -2.47 -11.39 -21.12
C HIS A 172 -3.51 -11.91 -20.12
N LEU A 173 -3.20 -11.81 -18.82
CA LEU A 173 -4.00 -12.39 -17.73
C LEU A 173 -4.21 -11.41 -16.57
N GLY A 174 -3.83 -10.15 -16.74
CA GLY A 174 -4.05 -9.12 -15.75
C GLY A 174 -3.07 -9.15 -14.56
N PRO A 175 -3.30 -8.32 -13.54
CA PRO A 175 -2.35 -8.05 -12.46
C PRO A 175 -2.23 -9.17 -11.41
N TYR A 176 -3.12 -10.16 -11.44
CA TYR A 176 -3.28 -11.14 -10.35
C TYR A 176 -3.05 -12.60 -10.78
N ALA A 177 -2.70 -12.84 -12.04
CA ALA A 177 -2.40 -14.16 -12.58
C ALA A 177 -1.05 -14.18 -13.31
N ASP A 178 -0.62 -15.37 -13.74
CA ASP A 178 0.69 -15.58 -14.36
C ASP A 178 0.67 -15.30 -15.88
N GLY A 179 0.43 -14.03 -16.24
CA GLY A 179 0.59 -13.49 -17.59
C GLY A 179 1.78 -12.53 -17.70
N HIS A 180 1.72 -11.58 -18.64
CA HIS A 180 2.72 -10.52 -18.75
C HIS A 180 2.91 -9.82 -17.39
N LEU A 181 4.16 -9.51 -17.01
CA LEU A 181 4.45 -8.87 -15.72
C LEU A 181 3.98 -7.40 -15.69
N GLY A 182 3.90 -6.77 -16.86
CA GLY A 182 3.44 -5.40 -17.03
C GLY A 182 1.93 -5.21 -17.05
N ASP A 183 1.13 -6.29 -16.91
CA ASP A 183 -0.34 -6.16 -16.82
C ASP A 183 -0.74 -5.52 -15.48
N LEU A 184 -1.33 -4.33 -15.50
CA LEU A 184 -1.80 -3.62 -14.31
C LEU A 184 -3.33 -3.69 -14.20
N PRO A 185 -3.93 -3.34 -13.04
CA PRO A 185 -5.37 -3.10 -13.01
C PRO A 185 -5.73 -1.94 -13.95
N ALA A 186 -6.89 -2.03 -14.60
CA ALA A 186 -7.34 -1.01 -15.54
C ALA A 186 -7.46 0.38 -14.89
N LEU A 187 -7.21 1.42 -15.68
CA LEU A 187 -7.33 2.81 -15.27
C LEU A 187 -8.79 3.27 -15.42
N TYR A 188 -9.35 3.85 -14.36
CA TYR A 188 -10.67 4.47 -14.42
C TYR A 188 -10.56 5.99 -14.58
N VAL A 189 -11.23 6.50 -15.61
CA VAL A 189 -11.35 7.94 -15.88
C VAL A 189 -12.80 8.36 -15.59
N ASN A 190 -12.94 9.36 -14.71
CA ASN A 190 -14.21 9.96 -14.32
C ASN A 190 -14.89 10.66 -15.51
N ALA A 191 -16.18 10.97 -15.36
CA ALA A 191 -16.96 11.66 -16.38
C ALA A 191 -16.42 13.06 -16.75
N ASP A 192 -15.64 13.69 -15.86
CA ASP A 192 -14.98 14.99 -16.10
C ASP A 192 -13.61 14.86 -16.80
N GLY A 193 -13.22 13.65 -17.18
CA GLY A 193 -11.96 13.35 -17.85
C GLY A 193 -10.75 13.23 -16.92
N THR A 194 -10.95 13.19 -15.60
CA THR A 194 -9.88 13.01 -14.61
C THR A 194 -9.69 11.55 -14.22
N ALA A 195 -8.44 11.14 -13.99
CA ALA A 195 -8.11 9.84 -13.39
C ALA A 195 -7.27 10.05 -12.14
N ASN A 196 -7.83 9.68 -10.99
CA ASN A 196 -7.24 9.85 -9.67
C ASN A 196 -7.40 8.60 -8.76
N TYR A 197 -7.94 7.51 -9.30
CA TYR A 197 -8.12 6.27 -8.57
C TYR A 197 -6.82 5.44 -8.58
N PRO A 198 -6.21 5.18 -7.41
CA PRO A 198 -4.95 4.44 -7.36
C PRO A 198 -5.17 2.93 -7.62
N VAL A 199 -4.22 2.32 -8.32
CA VAL A 199 -4.24 0.89 -8.66
C VAL A 199 -2.98 0.19 -8.15
N LEU A 200 -3.15 -1.03 -7.64
CA LEU A 200 -2.07 -1.81 -7.03
C LEU A 200 -1.68 -2.99 -7.95
N ALA A 201 -0.40 -3.09 -8.28
CA ALA A 201 0.18 -4.21 -9.01
C ALA A 201 1.00 -5.08 -8.04
N PRO A 202 0.44 -6.17 -7.50
CA PRO A 202 1.11 -6.94 -6.45
C PRO A 202 2.29 -7.77 -6.95
N ARG A 203 2.39 -8.02 -8.26
CA ARG A 203 3.48 -8.81 -8.87
C ARG A 203 4.77 -7.99 -9.04
N LEU A 204 4.66 -6.67 -9.17
CA LEU A 204 5.79 -5.74 -9.20
C LEU A 204 6.14 -5.30 -7.77
N LYS A 205 7.39 -5.45 -7.36
CA LYS A 205 7.84 -5.20 -5.99
C LYS A 205 8.73 -3.98 -5.87
N LYS A 206 9.49 -3.65 -6.92
CA LYS A 206 10.51 -2.60 -6.87
C LYS A 206 10.41 -1.69 -8.09
N ILE A 207 10.59 -0.39 -7.88
CA ILE A 207 10.60 0.59 -8.97
C ILE A 207 11.73 0.27 -9.97
N SER A 208 12.82 -0.34 -9.50
CA SER A 208 13.91 -0.79 -10.36
C SER A 208 13.51 -1.84 -11.41
N GLU A 209 12.42 -2.58 -11.20
CA GLU A 209 11.92 -3.59 -12.15
C GLU A 209 11.24 -2.96 -13.36
N ILE A 210 10.75 -1.73 -13.22
CA ILE A 210 10.01 -1.00 -14.27
C ILE A 210 10.77 0.22 -14.79
N LYS A 211 11.99 0.47 -14.32
CA LYS A 211 12.80 1.59 -14.77
C LYS A 211 13.33 1.34 -16.19
N GLY A 212 13.23 2.34 -17.08
CA GLY A 212 13.60 2.21 -18.48
C GLY A 212 12.52 1.58 -19.36
N HIS A 213 11.32 1.41 -18.82
CA HIS A 213 10.13 0.92 -19.52
C HIS A 213 9.15 2.08 -19.79
N ALA A 214 8.04 1.81 -20.46
CA ALA A 214 7.01 2.82 -20.72
C ALA A 214 5.69 2.45 -20.04
N LEU A 215 5.03 3.42 -19.42
CA LEU A 215 3.68 3.27 -18.91
C LEU A 215 2.69 3.70 -20.00
N MET A 216 1.72 2.86 -20.30
CA MET A 216 0.79 3.03 -21.41
C MET A 216 -0.66 3.04 -20.93
N VAL A 217 -1.45 3.97 -21.47
CA VAL A 217 -2.91 4.01 -21.34
C VAL A 217 -3.50 3.76 -22.72
N HIS A 218 -4.37 2.75 -22.82
CA HIS A 218 -5.04 2.39 -24.06
C HIS A 218 -6.35 3.16 -24.27
N ALA A 219 -6.83 3.22 -25.50
CA ALA A 219 -8.09 3.85 -25.84
C ALA A 219 -9.30 3.01 -25.38
N GLY A 220 -9.22 1.69 -25.50
CA GLY A 220 -10.19 0.73 -24.98
C GLY A 220 -9.88 0.30 -23.54
N GLY A 221 -10.80 -0.48 -22.97
CA GLY A 221 -10.65 -1.06 -21.63
C GLY A 221 -9.71 -2.26 -21.58
N ASP A 222 -9.82 -3.03 -20.51
CA ASP A 222 -9.04 -4.25 -20.31
C ASP A 222 -9.88 -5.28 -19.55
N ASN A 223 -10.15 -6.43 -20.17
CA ASN A 223 -10.87 -7.56 -19.57
C ASN A 223 -9.95 -8.63 -18.96
N HIS A 224 -8.63 -8.39 -18.94
CA HIS A 224 -7.58 -9.26 -18.44
C HIS A 224 -7.54 -10.63 -19.13
N SER A 225 -7.91 -10.68 -20.41
CA SER A 225 -7.91 -11.89 -21.22
C SER A 225 -7.52 -11.60 -22.67
N ASP A 226 -7.00 -12.60 -23.37
CA ASP A 226 -6.81 -12.56 -24.82
C ASP A 226 -8.09 -12.92 -25.61
N HIS A 227 -9.21 -13.18 -24.92
CA HIS A 227 -10.51 -13.45 -25.52
C HIS A 227 -11.59 -12.52 -24.95
N PRO A 228 -12.49 -11.94 -25.77
CA PRO A 228 -12.67 -12.14 -27.21
C PRO A 228 -11.68 -11.38 -28.10
N ALA A 229 -10.97 -10.41 -27.54
CA ALA A 229 -9.96 -9.62 -28.24
C ALA A 229 -8.59 -9.79 -27.57
N PRO A 230 -7.49 -9.74 -28.32
CA PRO A 230 -6.15 -9.88 -27.75
C PRO A 230 -5.84 -8.75 -26.78
N LEU A 231 -4.97 -9.01 -25.80
CA LEU A 231 -4.44 -8.01 -24.87
C LEU A 231 -5.54 -7.20 -24.17
N GLY A 232 -6.61 -7.87 -23.71
CA GLY A 232 -7.65 -7.23 -22.91
C GLY A 232 -8.69 -6.45 -23.72
N GLY A 233 -8.49 -6.30 -25.04
CA GLY A 233 -9.30 -5.42 -25.87
C GLY A 233 -8.93 -3.93 -25.77
N GLY A 234 -7.73 -3.60 -25.29
CA GLY A 234 -7.27 -2.20 -25.17
C GLY A 234 -7.13 -1.45 -26.50
N GLY A 235 -6.74 -2.16 -27.56
CA GLY A 235 -6.60 -1.56 -28.90
C GLY A 235 -5.55 -0.45 -28.95
N ASP A 236 -5.93 0.70 -29.52
CA ASP A 236 -5.02 1.83 -29.76
C ASP A 236 -4.43 2.42 -28.46
N ARG A 237 -3.28 3.09 -28.59
CA ARG A 237 -2.54 3.72 -27.48
C ARG A 237 -2.94 5.19 -27.38
N ALA A 238 -3.50 5.60 -26.25
CA ALA A 238 -4.04 6.95 -26.04
C ALA A 238 -3.05 7.87 -25.31
N ALA A 239 -2.35 7.36 -24.29
CA ALA A 239 -1.35 8.13 -23.55
C ALA A 239 -0.15 7.26 -23.17
N CYS A 240 1.01 7.89 -23.02
CA CYS A 240 2.26 7.20 -22.71
C CYS A 240 3.20 8.09 -21.88
N GLY A 241 4.00 7.47 -21.01
CA GLY A 241 5.13 8.09 -20.33
C GLY A 241 6.28 7.11 -20.11
N VAL A 242 7.52 7.57 -20.23
CA VAL A 242 8.73 6.77 -19.97
C VAL A 242 9.06 6.83 -18.47
N ILE A 243 9.40 5.68 -17.90
CA ILE A 243 9.66 5.45 -16.46
C ILE A 243 11.16 5.55 -16.14
#